data_AF-A0A940IGT3-F1
#
_entry.id   AF-A0A940IGT3-F1
#
_cell.length_a   1.000
_cell.length_b   1.000
_cell.length_c   1.000
_cell.angle_alpha   90.00
_cell.angle_beta   90.00
_cell.angle_gamma   90.00
#
_symmetry.space_group_name_H-M   'P 1'
#
loop_
_entity.id
_entity.type
_entity.pdbx_description
1 polymer ?
#
loop_
_entity_poly.entity_id
_entity_poly.type
_entity_poly.pdbx_seq_one_letter_code
_entity_poly.pdbx_strand_id
1 'polypeptide(L)'
;MSDKETVELLIADDPDAVREFFFVRCRPALTYIGQYFCSGKQSAEEMIGEFYEFLSADRWHKLRIFRFSCSLNSYITVIASRYFQRKRNRDSIFIDDNIGPLVLDGIISTEMEDRSLMQVVGLVIGRMPVLDRMLLNRILLDGEKPRDIIPEVLPYISDSGAGTKTREQVAGYVYTRYNRAKVRLQKALVELGYCG
;
A
#
# COMPACT_ATOMS: atom_id res chain seq x y z
N MET A 1 29.98 -6.07 18.78
CA MET A 1 28.74 -5.89 19.56
C MET A 1 27.83 -7.07 19.31
N SER A 2 27.31 -7.69 20.36
CA SER A 2 26.37 -8.80 20.26
C SER A 2 24.97 -8.30 19.88
N ASP A 3 24.14 -9.19 19.33
CA ASP A 3 22.75 -8.84 19.00
C ASP A 3 21.94 -8.40 20.23
N LYS A 4 22.24 -8.91 21.42
CA LYS A 4 21.59 -8.50 22.68
C LYS A 4 21.94 -7.06 23.06
N GLU A 5 23.23 -6.74 23.07
CA GLU A 5 23.72 -5.39 23.36
C GLU A 5 23.17 -4.38 22.34
N THR A 6 23.16 -4.74 21.05
CA THR A 6 22.57 -3.87 20.02
C THR A 6 21.09 -3.61 20.29
N VAL A 7 20.32 -4.63 20.64
CA VAL A 7 18.88 -4.48 20.95
C VAL A 7 18.65 -3.60 22.16
N GLU A 8 19.43 -3.78 23.24
CA GLU A 8 19.31 -2.98 24.45
C GLU A 8 19.59 -1.49 24.19
N LEU A 9 20.66 -1.19 23.43
CA LEU A 9 21.01 0.17 23.06
C LEU A 9 19.98 0.82 22.12
N LEU A 10 19.44 0.06 21.16
CA LEU A 10 18.35 0.54 20.30
C LEU A 10 17.08 0.85 21.10
N ILE A 11 16.72 -0.01 22.05
CA ILE A 11 15.56 0.22 22.92
C ILE A 11 15.76 1.44 23.83
N ALA A 12 17.00 1.76 24.17
CA ALA A 12 17.39 2.95 24.94
C ALA A 12 17.52 4.22 24.08
N ASP A 13 17.25 4.15 22.77
CA ASP A 13 17.43 5.25 21.81
C ASP A 13 18.85 5.83 21.81
N ASP A 14 19.86 4.98 22.01
CA ASP A 14 21.26 5.40 21.91
C ASP A 14 21.59 5.84 20.46
N PRO A 15 22.04 7.10 20.25
CA PRO A 15 22.18 7.67 18.91
C PRO A 15 23.28 7.00 18.09
N ASP A 16 24.36 6.55 18.72
CA ASP A 16 25.45 5.85 18.03
C ASP A 16 25.04 4.45 17.62
N ALA A 17 24.33 3.72 18.49
CA ALA A 17 23.77 2.41 18.16
C ALA A 17 22.72 2.49 17.05
N VAL A 18 21.84 3.50 17.06
CA VAL A 18 20.86 3.74 15.98
C VAL A 18 21.59 4.00 14.66
N ARG A 19 22.56 4.91 14.66
CA ARG A 19 23.32 5.25 13.45
C ARG A 19 24.04 4.02 12.90
N GLU A 20 24.80 3.31 13.72
CA GLU A 20 25.54 2.11 13.32
C GLU A 20 24.59 1.02 12.81
N PHE A 21 23.51 0.76 13.54
CA PHE A 21 22.58 -0.31 13.19
C PHE A 21 21.84 -0.04 11.88
N PHE A 22 21.31 1.17 11.69
CA PHE A 22 20.51 1.47 10.50
C PHE A 22 21.36 1.81 9.28
N PHE A 23 22.37 2.68 9.43
CA PHE A 23 23.16 3.19 8.31
C PHE A 23 24.33 2.30 7.91
N VAL A 24 24.76 1.37 8.77
CA VAL A 24 25.82 0.40 8.46
C VAL A 24 25.24 -1.01 8.33
N ARG A 25 24.65 -1.57 9.39
CA ARG A 25 24.19 -2.98 9.38
C ARG A 25 22.96 -3.21 8.49
N CYS A 26 21.94 -2.36 8.57
CA CYS A 26 20.69 -2.56 7.83
C CYS A 26 20.74 -2.04 6.40
N ARG A 27 21.63 -1.10 6.10
CA ARG A 27 21.71 -0.43 4.80
C ARG A 27 21.75 -1.40 3.61
N PRO A 28 22.60 -2.46 3.57
CA PRO A 28 22.61 -3.39 2.44
C PRO A 28 21.27 -4.11 2.25
N ALA A 29 20.65 -4.54 3.34
CA ALA A 29 19.37 -5.24 3.31
C ALA A 29 18.22 -4.32 2.85
N LEU A 30 18.17 -3.09 3.37
CA LEU A 30 17.15 -2.10 2.99
C LEU A 30 17.31 -1.64 1.54
N THR A 31 18.53 -1.45 1.05
CA THR A 31 18.80 -1.18 -0.36
C THR A 31 18.29 -2.31 -1.24
N TYR A 32 18.60 -3.56 -0.89
CA TYR A 32 18.11 -4.73 -1.62
C TYR A 32 16.57 -4.78 -1.61
N ILE A 33 15.94 -4.66 -0.44
CA ILE A 33 14.48 -4.62 -0.31
C ILE A 33 13.88 -3.49 -1.16
N GLY A 34 14.48 -2.30 -1.17
CA GLY A 34 14.02 -1.15 -1.96
C GLY A 34 14.07 -1.40 -3.47
N GLN A 35 15.08 -2.11 -3.97
CA GLN A 35 15.14 -2.52 -5.38
C GLN A 35 13.96 -3.42 -5.76
N TYR A 36 13.56 -4.34 -4.88
CA TYR A 36 12.49 -5.30 -5.15
C TYR A 36 11.08 -4.73 -4.93
N PHE A 37 10.92 -3.85 -3.93
CA PHE A 37 9.59 -3.38 -3.54
C PHE A 37 9.27 -1.95 -3.94
N CYS A 38 10.28 -1.10 -4.18
CA CYS A 38 10.10 0.32 -4.48
C CYS A 38 10.56 0.70 -5.90
N SER A 39 10.87 -0.27 -6.76
CA SER A 39 11.28 -0.08 -8.17
C SER A 39 12.38 0.97 -8.37
N GLY A 40 13.27 1.15 -7.38
CA GLY A 40 14.37 2.12 -7.43
C GLY A 40 13.97 3.58 -7.22
N LYS A 41 12.73 3.88 -6.83
CA LYS A 41 12.24 5.26 -6.62
C LYS A 41 12.62 5.87 -5.27
N GLN A 42 13.10 5.07 -4.31
CA GLN A 42 13.51 5.54 -2.98
C GLN A 42 14.99 5.27 -2.75
N SER A 43 15.69 6.28 -2.23
CA SER A 43 17.08 6.17 -1.78
C SER A 43 17.22 5.29 -0.54
N ALA A 44 18.44 4.82 -0.26
CA ALA A 44 18.71 4.02 0.92
C ALA A 44 18.42 4.80 2.22
N GLU A 45 18.69 6.10 2.22
CA GLU A 45 18.46 7.03 3.33
C GLU A 45 16.96 7.19 3.63
N GLU A 46 16.12 7.34 2.60
CA GLU A 46 14.66 7.39 2.77
C GLU A 46 14.11 6.06 3.30
N MET A 47 14.60 4.93 2.76
CA MET A 47 14.23 3.59 3.24
C MET A 47 14.62 3.40 4.71
N ILE A 48 15.80 3.88 5.11
CA ILE A 48 16.28 3.84 6.49
C ILE A 48 15.39 4.67 7.40
N GLY A 49 15.14 5.94 7.06
CA GLY A 49 14.35 6.84 7.89
C GLY A 49 12.94 6.30 8.14
N GLU A 50 12.30 5.83 7.07
CA GLU A 50 10.96 5.27 7.16
C GLU A 50 10.92 3.96 7.97
N PHE A 51 11.90 3.08 7.76
CA PHE A 51 11.97 1.84 8.51
C PHE A 51 12.27 2.07 9.99
N TYR A 52 13.08 3.08 10.31
CA TYR A 52 13.34 3.54 11.67
C TYR A 52 12.04 3.98 12.34
N GLU A 53 11.28 4.88 11.72
CA GLU A 53 9.98 5.35 12.24
C GLU A 53 9.02 4.18 12.50
N PHE A 54 8.93 3.24 11.56
CA PHE A 54 8.10 2.05 11.72
C PHE A 54 8.53 1.16 12.90
N LEU A 55 9.84 0.97 13.08
CA LEU A 55 10.37 0.10 14.11
C LEU A 55 10.28 0.73 15.51
N SER A 56 10.41 2.06 15.60
CA SER A 56 10.40 2.82 16.85
C SER A 56 8.99 3.24 17.31
N ALA A 57 8.00 3.35 16.41
CA ALA A 57 6.65 3.88 16.67
C ALA A 57 5.91 3.28 17.89
N ASP A 58 6.18 2.02 18.24
CA ASP A 58 5.59 1.34 19.40
C ASP A 58 6.65 1.04 20.48
N ARG A 59 7.47 2.04 20.84
CA ARG A 59 8.55 1.92 21.83
C ARG A 59 9.44 0.69 21.61
N TRP A 60 9.82 0.47 20.36
CA TRP A 60 10.65 -0.66 19.97
C TRP A 60 10.02 -2.03 20.29
N HIS A 61 8.69 -2.15 20.34
CA HIS A 61 7.97 -3.37 20.73
C HIS A 61 8.47 -4.62 20.01
N LYS A 62 8.73 -4.50 18.70
CA LYS A 62 9.24 -5.61 17.87
C LYS A 62 10.62 -6.10 18.30
N LEU A 63 11.47 -5.22 18.83
CA LEU A 63 12.77 -5.59 19.41
C LEU A 63 12.59 -6.15 20.82
N ARG A 64 11.66 -5.63 21.62
CA ARG A 64 11.38 -6.12 22.98
C ARG A 64 10.86 -7.55 23.02
N ILE A 65 10.09 -7.97 22.01
CA ILE A 65 9.56 -9.34 21.90
C ILE A 65 10.52 -10.29 21.16
N PHE A 66 11.68 -9.80 20.70
CA PHE A 66 12.64 -10.61 19.97
C PHE A 66 13.27 -11.65 20.90
N ARG A 67 13.08 -12.92 20.58
CA ARG A 67 13.54 -14.05 21.41
C ARG A 67 14.96 -14.53 21.11
N PHE A 68 15.71 -13.84 20.24
CA PHE A 68 17.06 -14.23 19.82
C PHE A 68 17.16 -15.66 19.26
N SER A 69 16.08 -16.17 18.65
CA SER A 69 16.04 -17.49 18.00
C SER A 69 16.72 -17.52 16.62
N CYS A 70 17.09 -16.35 16.09
CA CYS A 70 17.87 -16.14 14.89
C CYS A 70 18.72 -14.88 15.08
N SER A 71 19.58 -14.54 14.10
CA SER A 71 20.34 -13.28 14.17
C SER A 71 19.41 -12.07 14.08
N LEU A 72 19.79 -10.98 14.74
CA LEU A 72 19.08 -9.69 14.67
C LEU A 72 18.94 -9.21 13.22
N ASN A 73 20.00 -9.39 12.41
CA ASN A 73 19.98 -9.04 10.99
C ASN A 73 18.90 -9.83 10.23
N SER A 74 18.80 -11.14 10.45
CA SER A 74 17.77 -11.98 9.82
C SER A 74 16.37 -11.57 10.26
N TYR A 75 16.17 -11.36 11.57
CA TYR A 75 14.88 -10.94 12.12
C TYR A 75 14.41 -9.61 11.53
N ILE A 76 15.32 -8.65 11.44
CA ILE A 76 15.03 -7.30 10.96
C ILE A 76 14.82 -7.28 9.46
N THR A 77 15.57 -8.08 8.70
CA THR A 77 15.35 -8.25 7.26
C THR A 77 13.94 -8.78 6.97
N VAL A 78 13.45 -9.73 7.75
CA VAL A 78 12.08 -10.26 7.61
C VAL A 78 11.04 -9.20 7.94
N ILE A 79 11.24 -8.42 9.00
CA ILE A 79 10.35 -7.33 9.40
C ILE A 79 10.31 -6.24 8.31
N ALA A 80 11.47 -5.78 7.85
CA ALA A 80 11.62 -4.78 6.79
C ALA A 80 10.96 -5.26 5.50
N SER A 81 11.26 -6.49 5.07
CA SER A 81 10.65 -7.09 3.86
C SER A 81 9.14 -7.10 3.95
N ARG A 82 8.57 -7.54 5.08
CA ARG A 82 7.11 -7.54 5.28
C ARG A 82 6.52 -6.14 5.33
N TYR A 83 7.21 -5.19 5.94
CA TYR A 83 6.80 -3.79 5.98
C TYR A 83 6.73 -3.20 4.57
N PHE A 84 7.84 -3.26 3.82
CA PHE A 84 7.93 -2.72 2.47
C PHE A 84 7.13 -3.50 1.44
N GLN A 85 6.92 -4.81 1.62
CA GLN A 85 5.98 -5.58 0.81
C GLN A 85 4.53 -5.15 1.07
N ARG A 86 4.13 -4.92 2.33
CA ARG A 86 2.78 -4.43 2.66
C ARG A 86 2.59 -2.99 2.20
N LYS A 87 3.61 -2.16 2.35
CA LYS A 87 3.63 -0.81 1.80
C LYS A 87 3.53 -0.84 0.29
N ARG A 88 4.36 -1.62 -0.42
CA ARG A 88 4.21 -1.84 -1.85
C ARG A 88 2.82 -2.36 -2.15
N ASN A 89 2.29 -3.39 -1.49
CA ASN A 89 0.96 -3.90 -1.82
C ASN A 89 -0.12 -2.83 -1.58
N ARG A 90 0.03 -2.00 -0.56
CA ARG A 90 -0.80 -0.81 -0.34
C ARG A 90 -0.61 0.18 -1.49
N ASP A 91 0.63 0.45 -1.87
CA ASP A 91 1.06 1.46 -2.83
C ASP A 91 0.98 0.99 -4.29
N SER A 92 0.88 -0.30 -4.58
CA SER A 92 0.66 -0.94 -5.88
C SER A 92 -0.83 -1.20 -6.09
N ILE A 93 -1.58 -1.30 -4.99
CA ILE A 93 -2.98 -0.90 -4.97
C ILE A 93 -3.12 0.62 -5.25
N PHE A 94 -2.06 1.44 -5.15
CA PHE A 94 -2.06 2.88 -5.51
C PHE A 94 -1.26 3.25 -6.76
N ILE A 95 -0.52 2.32 -7.36
CA ILE A 95 0.41 2.54 -8.46
C ILE A 95 0.36 1.30 -9.35
N ASP A 96 -0.62 1.28 -10.24
CA ASP A 96 -0.41 0.76 -11.58
C ASP A 96 0.05 1.96 -12.43
N ASP A 97 1.35 2.26 -12.37
CA ASP A 97 1.99 3.27 -13.22
C ASP A 97 2.01 2.85 -14.70
N ASN A 98 1.46 1.67 -15.05
CA ASN A 98 1.18 1.30 -16.44
C ASN A 98 -0.21 1.73 -16.90
N ILE A 99 -1.03 2.34 -16.03
CA ILE A 99 -2.27 2.98 -16.48
C ILE A 99 -1.94 4.32 -17.13
N GLY A 100 -1.02 5.13 -16.58
CA GLY A 100 -0.71 6.46 -17.11
C GLY A 100 -0.36 6.49 -18.61
N PRO A 101 0.64 5.72 -19.08
CA PRO A 101 1.04 5.77 -20.49
C PRO A 101 0.07 5.01 -21.43
N LEU A 102 -0.43 3.83 -21.03
CA LEU A 102 -1.32 3.01 -21.88
C LEU A 102 -2.75 3.56 -21.95
N VAL A 103 -3.22 4.25 -20.90
CA VAL A 103 -4.50 4.97 -20.94
C VAL A 103 -4.41 6.22 -21.78
N LEU A 104 -3.27 6.93 -21.72
CA LEU A 104 -3.07 8.09 -22.58
C LEU A 104 -2.96 7.69 -24.05
N ASP A 105 -2.16 6.68 -24.40
CA ASP A 105 -2.03 6.22 -25.80
C ASP A 105 -3.33 5.60 -26.35
N GLY A 106 -4.06 4.82 -25.54
CA GLY A 106 -5.32 4.20 -25.95
C GLY A 106 -6.51 5.16 -26.05
N ILE A 107 -6.47 6.30 -25.34
CA ILE A 107 -7.51 7.35 -25.40
C ILE A 107 -7.18 8.40 -26.46
N ILE A 108 -5.90 8.77 -26.63
CA ILE A 108 -5.45 9.73 -27.65
C ILE A 108 -5.66 9.16 -29.07
N SER A 109 -5.59 7.84 -29.26
CA SER A 109 -5.76 7.19 -30.57
C SER A 109 -7.19 7.24 -31.14
N THR A 110 -8.15 7.87 -30.47
CA THR A 110 -9.52 8.03 -30.99
C THR A 110 -10.06 9.41 -30.58
N GLU A 111 -9.85 10.39 -31.46
CA GLU A 111 -10.52 11.70 -31.55
C GLU A 111 -11.23 12.15 -30.26
N MET A 112 -10.49 12.90 -29.43
CA MET A 112 -10.89 13.37 -28.09
C MET A 112 -12.01 14.42 -28.06
N GLU A 113 -12.51 14.90 -29.20
CA GLU A 113 -13.31 16.12 -29.22
C GLU A 113 -14.80 15.98 -28.86
N ASP A 114 -15.35 14.75 -28.70
CA ASP A 114 -16.81 14.61 -28.50
C ASP A 114 -17.28 13.49 -27.54
N ARG A 115 -16.47 13.11 -26.53
CA ARG A 115 -16.91 12.13 -25.51
C ARG A 115 -17.48 12.81 -24.27
N SER A 116 -18.73 12.48 -23.95
CA SER A 116 -19.37 12.85 -22.68
C SER A 116 -18.56 12.33 -21.48
N LEU A 117 -18.47 13.13 -20.40
CA LEU A 117 -17.82 12.76 -19.15
C LEU A 117 -18.25 11.38 -18.63
N MET A 118 -19.53 11.01 -18.82
CA MET A 118 -20.03 9.69 -18.40
C MET A 118 -19.41 8.53 -19.19
N GLN A 119 -19.08 8.72 -20.47
CA GLN A 119 -18.39 7.71 -21.26
C GLN A 119 -16.94 7.56 -20.80
N VAL A 120 -16.27 8.66 -20.48
CA VAL A 120 -14.91 8.66 -19.94
C VAL A 120 -14.88 7.99 -18.57
N VAL A 121 -15.80 8.33 -17.68
CA VAL A 121 -15.97 7.70 -16.36
C VAL A 121 -16.20 6.18 -16.52
N GLY A 122 -17.08 5.77 -17.43
CA GLY A 122 -17.35 4.35 -17.71
C GLY A 122 -16.11 3.59 -18.21
N LEU A 123 -15.30 4.21 -19.06
CA LEU A 123 -14.05 3.63 -19.55
C LEU A 123 -13.01 3.47 -18.43
N VAL A 124 -12.81 4.50 -17.61
CA VAL A 124 -11.88 4.47 -16.48
C VAL A 124 -12.31 3.41 -15.47
N ILE A 125 -13.59 3.37 -15.10
CA ILE A 125 -14.16 2.36 -14.20
C ILE A 125 -14.03 0.94 -14.80
N GLY A 126 -14.24 0.79 -16.10
CA GLY A 126 -14.12 -0.51 -16.80
C GLY A 126 -12.73 -1.14 -16.67
N ARG A 127 -11.68 -0.31 -16.58
CA ARG A 127 -10.28 -0.72 -16.45
C ARG A 127 -9.82 -0.91 -15.00
N MET A 128 -10.63 -0.54 -14.01
CA MET A 128 -10.31 -0.75 -12.59
C MET A 128 -10.43 -2.22 -12.16
N PRO A 129 -9.78 -2.62 -11.05
CA PRO A 129 -9.96 -3.95 -10.46
C PRO A 129 -11.43 -4.29 -10.25
N VAL A 130 -11.80 -5.57 -10.44
CA VAL A 130 -13.21 -6.04 -10.44
C VAL A 130 -13.99 -5.56 -9.22
N LEU A 131 -13.38 -5.66 -8.03
CA LEU A 131 -14.00 -5.18 -6.79
C LEU A 131 -14.17 -3.65 -6.79
N ASP A 132 -13.18 -2.89 -7.24
CA ASP A 132 -13.23 -1.43 -7.23
C ASP A 132 -14.27 -0.90 -8.23
N ARG A 133 -14.37 -1.52 -9.41
CA ARG A 133 -15.43 -1.26 -10.39
C ARG A 133 -16.81 -1.53 -9.81
N MET A 134 -16.99 -2.68 -9.17
CA MET A 134 -18.26 -3.05 -8.55
C MET A 134 -18.67 -2.04 -7.47
N LEU A 135 -17.73 -1.64 -6.61
CA LEU A 135 -17.98 -0.64 -5.56
C LEU A 135 -18.32 0.73 -6.13
N LEU A 136 -17.66 1.18 -7.19
CA LEU A 136 -17.97 2.45 -7.83
C LEU A 136 -19.33 2.42 -8.52
N ASN A 137 -19.66 1.36 -9.25
CA ASN A 137 -20.98 1.22 -9.85
C ASN A 137 -22.08 1.26 -8.79
N ARG A 138 -22.01 0.34 -7.81
CA ARG A 138 -23.05 0.21 -6.78
C ARG A 138 -23.17 1.44 -5.87
N ILE A 139 -22.07 1.98 -5.37
CA ILE A 139 -22.10 3.06 -4.35
C ILE A 139 -22.11 4.44 -5.00
N LEU A 140 -21.28 4.69 -6.02
CA LEU A 140 -21.16 6.03 -6.62
C LEU A 140 -22.23 6.29 -7.69
N LEU A 141 -22.50 5.31 -8.57
CA LEU A 141 -23.44 5.50 -9.68
C LEU A 141 -24.87 5.14 -9.28
N ASP A 142 -25.05 4.01 -8.59
CA ASP A 142 -26.38 3.49 -8.21
C ASP A 142 -26.85 4.02 -6.83
N GLY A 143 -25.95 4.66 -6.07
CA GLY A 143 -26.29 5.29 -4.78
C GLY A 143 -26.55 4.33 -3.62
N GLU A 144 -26.16 3.05 -3.75
CA GLU A 144 -26.37 2.04 -2.71
C GLU A 144 -25.48 2.26 -1.49
N LYS A 145 -25.96 1.84 -0.32
CA LYS A 145 -25.16 1.95 0.90
C LYS A 145 -24.16 0.79 0.97
N PRO A 146 -22.94 1.03 1.50
CA PRO A 146 -21.93 -0.02 1.69
C PRO A 146 -22.40 -1.28 2.42
N ARG A 147 -23.42 -1.15 3.28
CA ARG A 147 -23.98 -2.26 4.07
C ARG A 147 -24.85 -3.21 3.25
N ASP A 148 -25.46 -2.70 2.19
CA ASP A 148 -26.48 -3.42 1.42
C ASP A 148 -25.81 -4.36 0.40
N ILE A 149 -24.62 -4.00 -0.08
CA ILE A 149 -23.83 -4.76 -1.06
C ILE A 149 -22.87 -5.79 -0.44
N ILE A 150 -22.83 -5.92 0.90
CA ILE A 150 -21.94 -6.86 1.60
C ILE A 150 -22.04 -8.31 1.06
N PRO A 151 -23.24 -8.88 0.81
CA PRO A 151 -23.36 -10.23 0.28
C PRO A 151 -22.63 -10.44 -1.04
N GLU A 152 -22.59 -9.42 -1.90
CA GLU A 152 -21.95 -9.46 -3.20
C GLU A 152 -20.44 -9.21 -3.13
N VAL A 153 -19.99 -8.45 -2.12
CA VAL A 153 -18.57 -8.15 -1.90
C VAL A 153 -17.84 -9.32 -1.24
N LEU A 154 -18.54 -10.10 -0.41
CA LEU A 154 -17.98 -11.24 0.36
C LEU A 154 -17.15 -12.25 -0.46
N PRO A 155 -17.60 -12.72 -1.63
CA PRO A 155 -16.82 -13.62 -2.49
C PRO A 155 -15.44 -13.06 -2.87
N TYR A 156 -15.34 -11.74 -3.08
CA TYR A 156 -14.10 -11.06 -3.45
C TYR A 156 -13.16 -10.83 -2.26
N ILE A 157 -13.67 -10.93 -1.02
CA ILE A 157 -12.89 -10.77 0.22
C ILE A 157 -12.36 -12.13 0.72
N SER A 158 -13.03 -13.22 0.34
CA SER A 158 -12.85 -14.55 0.95
C SER A 158 -11.48 -15.19 0.73
N ASP A 159 -10.74 -14.81 -0.32
CA ASP A 159 -9.34 -15.23 -0.56
C ASP A 159 -8.32 -14.63 0.44
N SER A 160 -8.76 -13.71 1.31
CA SER A 160 -7.89 -12.98 2.26
C SER A 160 -7.88 -13.55 3.69
N GLY A 161 -8.43 -14.76 3.92
CA GLY A 161 -8.57 -15.34 5.27
C GLY A 161 -9.75 -14.77 6.06
N ALA A 162 -10.92 -14.66 5.43
CA ALA A 162 -12.10 -13.95 5.96
C ALA A 162 -13.08 -14.82 6.78
N GLY A 163 -12.63 -15.94 7.36
CA GLY A 163 -13.51 -16.82 8.15
C GLY A 163 -14.05 -16.22 9.47
N THR A 164 -13.56 -15.04 9.90
CA THR A 164 -13.78 -14.52 11.27
C THR A 164 -14.15 -13.03 11.36
N LYS A 165 -14.53 -12.36 10.25
CA LYS A 165 -14.86 -10.92 10.29
C LYS A 165 -16.36 -10.68 10.52
N THR A 166 -16.69 -9.77 11.44
CA THR A 166 -18.08 -9.35 11.68
C THR A 166 -18.63 -8.51 10.52
N ARG A 167 -19.95 -8.43 10.39
CA ARG A 167 -20.62 -7.67 9.32
C ARG A 167 -20.21 -6.19 9.32
N GLU A 168 -19.96 -5.63 10.50
CA GLU A 168 -19.49 -4.25 10.72
C GLU A 168 -18.04 -4.08 10.24
N GLN A 169 -17.17 -5.06 10.48
CA GLN A 169 -15.79 -5.04 9.99
C GLN A 169 -15.73 -5.13 8.47
N VAL A 170 -16.61 -5.92 7.86
CA VAL A 170 -16.75 -6.01 6.40
C VAL A 170 -17.29 -4.69 5.85
N ALA A 171 -18.31 -4.09 6.48
CA ALA A 171 -18.82 -2.77 6.07
C ALA A 171 -17.74 -1.67 6.12
N GLY A 172 -16.94 -1.65 7.18
CA GLY A 172 -15.81 -0.72 7.32
C GLY A 172 -14.74 -0.93 6.25
N TYR A 173 -14.46 -2.19 5.90
CA TYR A 173 -13.58 -2.52 4.77
C TYR A 173 -14.15 -2.04 3.43
N VAL A 174 -15.42 -2.31 3.15
CA VAL A 174 -16.11 -1.87 1.92
C VAL A 174 -16.05 -0.36 1.78
N TYR A 175 -16.36 0.38 2.84
CA TYR A 175 -16.31 1.85 2.85
C TYR A 175 -14.89 2.38 2.60
N THR A 176 -13.90 1.79 3.27
CA THR A 176 -12.50 2.18 3.09
C THR A 176 -12.01 1.89 1.67
N ARG A 177 -12.39 0.74 1.10
CA ARG A 177 -12.02 0.33 -0.26
C ARG A 177 -12.70 1.22 -1.30
N TYR A 178 -13.98 1.53 -1.12
CA TYR A 178 -14.73 2.46 -1.96
C TYR A 178 -14.07 3.84 -2.01
N ASN A 179 -13.73 4.43 -0.86
CA ASN A 179 -13.09 5.75 -0.83
C ASN A 179 -11.75 5.76 -1.59
N ARG A 180 -10.99 4.66 -1.52
CA ARG A 180 -9.75 4.52 -2.31
C ARG A 180 -10.04 4.42 -3.80
N ALA A 181 -11.05 3.66 -4.21
CA ALA A 181 -11.47 3.56 -5.60
C ALA A 181 -11.93 4.93 -6.15
N LYS A 182 -12.69 5.69 -5.35
CA LYS A 182 -13.14 7.04 -5.69
C LYS A 182 -11.98 8.01 -5.90
N VAL A 183 -10.98 8.02 -5.01
CA VAL A 183 -9.78 8.87 -5.16
C VAL A 183 -9.01 8.52 -6.45
N ARG A 184 -8.90 7.23 -6.79
CA ARG A 184 -8.26 6.82 -8.05
C ARG A 184 -9.03 7.28 -9.28
N LEU A 185 -10.36 7.18 -9.25
CA LEU A 185 -11.21 7.67 -10.34
C LEU A 185 -11.01 9.18 -10.51
N GLN A 186 -11.02 9.95 -9.43
CA GLN A 186 -10.77 11.40 -9.46
C GLN A 186 -9.39 11.72 -10.04
N LYS A 187 -8.33 11.04 -9.60
CA LYS A 187 -6.98 11.26 -10.12
C LYS A 187 -6.89 10.98 -11.63
N ALA A 188 -7.47 9.87 -12.09
CA ALA A 188 -7.47 9.50 -13.50
C ALA A 188 -8.24 10.51 -14.36
N LEU A 189 -9.36 11.05 -13.87
CA LEU A 189 -10.11 12.10 -14.58
C LEU A 189 -9.31 13.40 -14.69
N VAL A 190 -8.61 13.79 -13.62
CA VAL A 190 -7.71 14.97 -13.62
C VAL A 190 -6.57 14.80 -14.64
N GLU A 191 -5.96 13.63 -14.70
CA GLU A 191 -4.91 13.31 -15.69
C GLU A 191 -5.43 13.37 -17.14
N LEU A 192 -6.73 13.12 -17.35
CA LEU A 192 -7.40 13.20 -18.66
C LEU A 192 -7.92 14.61 -19.00
N GLY A 193 -7.59 15.62 -18.19
CA GLY A 193 -8.03 17.01 -18.42
C GLY A 193 -9.45 17.32 -17.97
N TYR A 194 -10.12 16.37 -17.29
CA TYR A 194 -11.42 16.59 -16.67
C TYR A 194 -11.19 17.04 -15.21
N CYS A 195 -10.96 18.33 -15.01
CA CYS A 195 -10.92 18.92 -13.67
C CYS A 195 -12.34 19.21 -13.15
N GLY A 196 -12.59 18.82 -11.89
CA GLY A 196 -13.76 19.20 -11.10
C GLY A 196 -13.56 20.46 -10.28
#